data_AF-A0A9D5ZI03-F1
#
_entry.id   AF-A0A9D5ZI03-F1
#
_cell.length_a   1.000
_cell.length_b   1.000
_cell.length_c   1.000
_cell.angle_alpha   90.00
_cell.angle_beta   90.00
_cell.angle_gamma   90.00
#
_symmetry.space_group_name_H-M   'P 1'
#
loop_
_entity.id
_entity.type
_entity.pdbx_description
1 polymer ?
#
loop_
_entity_poly.entity_id
_entity_poly.type
_entity_poly.pdbx_seq_one_letter_code
_entity_poly.pdbx_strand_id
1 'polypeptide(L)'
;MLKATRPGTTVNTDDWSRYLPLSSHGRPHVTVCHSLKNPVWARDMDGDGIREVHNNTIEGTWTGLRNFLRPFRGVNKVYLQQYVAMHEWAHNLKKMTLEFLRILCGVTQFET
;
A
#
# COMPACT_ATOMS: atom_id res chain seq x y z
N MET A 1 25.04 5.88 -8.33
CA MET A 1 23.80 5.83 -9.15
C MET A 1 22.84 4.81 -8.53
N LEU A 2 21.59 5.21 -8.27
CA LEU A 2 20.53 4.27 -7.87
C LEU A 2 20.09 3.47 -9.10
N LYS A 3 20.44 2.18 -9.17
CA LYS A 3 20.19 1.31 -10.34
C LYS A 3 18.71 0.95 -10.54
N ALA A 4 17.88 1.14 -9.51
CA ALA A 4 16.50 0.65 -9.50
C ALA A 4 15.48 1.58 -10.19
N THR A 5 15.82 2.84 -10.47
CA THR A 5 14.89 3.84 -11.05
C THR A 5 15.54 4.67 -12.16
N ARG A 6 14.74 5.14 -13.13
CA ARG A 6 15.22 5.93 -14.29
C ARG A 6 15.55 7.39 -13.93
N PRO A 7 16.61 8.00 -14.49
CA PRO A 7 16.91 9.44 -14.37
C PRO A 7 15.65 10.33 -14.46
N GLY A 8 15.48 11.30 -13.56
CA GLY A 8 14.28 12.15 -13.49
C GLY A 8 13.02 11.54 -12.83
N THR A 9 12.97 10.24 -12.52
CA THR A 9 11.82 9.65 -11.81
C THR A 9 11.57 10.34 -10.47
N THR A 10 10.35 10.85 -10.29
CA THR A 10 9.84 11.34 -9.01
C THR A 10 9.67 10.17 -8.04
N VAL A 11 10.19 10.33 -6.83
CA VAL A 11 10.12 9.34 -5.76
C VAL A 11 9.30 9.93 -4.62
N ASN A 12 8.20 9.25 -4.30
CA ASN A 12 7.32 9.61 -3.18
C ASN A 12 7.64 8.69 -1.99
N THR A 13 8.03 9.26 -0.85
CA THR A 13 8.31 8.48 0.38
C THR A 13 7.76 9.19 1.62
N ASP A 14 7.86 8.52 2.76
CA ASP A 14 7.81 9.17 4.06
C ASP A 14 8.85 10.32 4.15
N ASP A 15 8.62 11.26 5.06
CA ASP A 15 9.50 12.42 5.29
C ASP A 15 10.78 12.02 6.07
N TRP A 16 11.26 10.79 5.88
CA TRP A 16 12.43 10.29 6.58
C TRP A 16 13.72 10.86 5.98
N SER A 17 14.59 11.38 6.84
CA SER A 17 15.80 12.11 6.44
C SER A 17 16.79 11.29 5.60
N ARG A 18 16.73 9.95 5.62
CA ARG A 18 17.58 9.12 4.75
C ARG A 18 17.26 9.27 3.26
N TYR A 19 16.09 9.78 2.92
CA TYR A 19 15.71 10.04 1.54
C TYR A 19 16.18 11.41 1.03
N LEU A 20 16.69 12.30 1.89
CA LEU A 20 17.21 13.62 1.49
C LEU A 20 18.26 13.58 0.35
N PRO A 21 19.18 12.59 0.28
CA PRO A 21 20.12 12.50 -0.83
C PRO A 21 19.46 12.17 -2.18
N LEU A 22 18.20 11.76 -2.27
CA LEU A 22 17.56 11.42 -3.55
C LEU A 22 17.63 12.58 -4.55
N SER A 23 17.35 13.80 -4.08
CA SER A 23 17.41 15.02 -4.89
C SER A 23 18.80 15.26 -5.46
N SER A 24 19.86 15.05 -4.66
CA SER A 24 21.25 15.20 -5.14
C SER A 24 21.67 14.12 -6.13
N HIS A 25 20.93 13.00 -6.20
CA HIS A 25 21.11 11.94 -7.19
C HIS A 25 20.20 12.08 -8.42
N GLY A 26 19.54 13.23 -8.62
CA GLY A 26 18.68 13.47 -9.78
C GLY A 26 17.33 12.77 -9.71
N ARG A 27 16.83 12.52 -8.50
CA ARG A 27 15.48 12.00 -8.23
C ARG A 27 14.69 13.09 -7.51
N PRO A 28 13.72 13.76 -8.17
CA PRO A 28 12.79 14.62 -7.45
C PRO A 28 12.17 13.85 -6.30
N HIS A 29 12.40 14.30 -5.08
CA HIS A 29 11.87 13.68 -3.88
C HIS A 29 10.69 14.50 -3.40
N VAL A 30 9.52 13.88 -3.32
CA VAL A 30 8.29 14.53 -2.88
C VAL A 30 7.76 13.78 -1.67
N THR A 31 7.38 14.53 -0.65
CA THR A 31 6.88 13.98 0.61
C THR A 31 5.77 14.85 1.18
N VAL A 32 5.02 14.30 2.13
CA VAL A 32 3.99 15.00 2.89
C VAL A 32 4.47 15.24 4.32
N CYS A 33 4.03 16.35 4.93
CA CYS A 33 4.43 16.66 6.30
C CYS A 33 3.69 15.73 7.28
N HIS A 34 4.45 14.91 8.00
CA HIS A 34 3.91 14.01 9.03
C HIS A 34 3.94 14.62 10.43
N SER A 35 4.32 15.89 10.57
CA SER A 35 4.34 16.56 11.88
C SER A 35 2.93 16.78 12.42
N LEU A 36 2.77 16.66 13.74
CA LEU A 36 1.50 16.97 14.42
C LEU A 36 1.11 18.45 14.30
N LYS A 37 2.08 19.34 14.06
CA LYS A 37 1.85 20.78 13.99
C LYS A 37 1.13 21.19 12.71
N ASN A 38 1.50 20.58 11.58
CA ASN A 38 0.94 20.86 10.26
C ASN A 38 0.84 19.56 9.44
N PRO A 39 -0.06 18.63 9.80
CA PRO A 39 -0.15 17.35 9.13
C PRO A 39 -0.71 17.53 7.70
N VAL A 40 -0.05 16.91 6.73
CA VAL A 40 -0.52 16.81 5.35
C VAL A 40 -0.65 15.32 5.03
N TRP A 41 -1.85 14.89 4.66
CA TRP A 41 -2.15 13.47 4.42
C TRP A 41 -1.97 13.07 2.96
N ALA A 42 -2.26 13.99 2.04
CA ALA A 42 -2.01 13.83 0.62
C ALA A 42 -1.85 15.21 -0.03
N ARG A 43 -1.05 15.32 -1.09
CA ARG A 43 -0.83 16.56 -1.85
C ARG A 43 -1.22 16.37 -3.31
N ASP A 44 -1.97 17.34 -3.81
CA ASP A 44 -2.22 17.59 -5.22
C ASP A 44 -1.10 18.51 -5.73
N MET A 45 -0.24 18.00 -6.61
CA MET A 45 0.95 18.73 -7.08
C MET A 45 0.67 19.60 -8.30
N ASP A 46 -0.34 19.29 -9.10
CA ASP A 46 -0.65 19.96 -10.37
C ASP A 46 -2.01 20.69 -10.38
N GLY A 47 -2.78 20.56 -9.31
CA GLY A 47 -4.05 21.24 -9.09
C GLY A 47 -5.23 20.58 -9.81
N ASP A 48 -5.11 19.34 -10.24
CA ASP A 48 -6.16 18.63 -10.99
C ASP A 48 -7.23 18.00 -10.08
N GLY A 49 -7.06 18.07 -8.76
CA GLY A 49 -7.94 17.48 -7.75
C GLY A 49 -7.61 16.03 -7.39
N ILE A 50 -6.65 15.40 -8.05
CA ILE A 50 -6.03 14.13 -7.69
C ILE A 50 -4.91 14.43 -6.66
N ARG A 51 -4.61 13.48 -5.78
CA ARG A 51 -3.60 13.65 -4.73
C ARG A 51 -2.55 12.56 -4.83
N GLU A 52 -1.60 12.72 -5.75
CA GLU A 52 -0.62 11.72 -6.18
C GLU A 52 0.40 11.39 -5.07
N VAL A 53 0.66 12.36 -4.20
CA VAL A 53 1.64 12.23 -3.12
C VAL A 53 0.91 11.85 -1.85
N HIS A 54 0.95 10.58 -1.49
CA HIS A 54 0.47 10.08 -0.21
C HIS A 54 1.47 9.08 0.35
N ASN A 55 1.56 8.95 1.68
CA ASN A 55 2.44 7.96 2.31
C ASN A 55 1.68 6.95 3.20
N ASN A 56 0.38 7.16 3.45
CA ASN A 56 -0.41 6.28 4.31
C ASN A 56 -0.68 4.88 3.74
N THR A 57 -0.51 4.66 2.44
CA THR A 57 -0.88 3.38 1.83
C THR A 57 0.03 2.26 2.31
N ILE A 58 1.35 2.44 2.35
CA ILE A 58 2.25 1.34 2.74
C ILE A 58 2.18 1.02 4.23
N GLU A 59 2.10 2.03 5.10
CA GLU A 59 1.93 1.84 6.55
C GLU A 59 0.58 1.22 6.90
N GLY A 60 -0.47 1.66 6.20
CA GLY A 60 -1.80 1.08 6.27
C GLY A 60 -1.82 -0.38 5.84
N THR A 61 -1.17 -0.70 4.70
CA THR A 61 -1.02 -2.08 4.22
C THR A 61 -0.27 -2.96 5.23
N TRP A 62 0.86 -2.50 5.79
CA TRP A 62 1.59 -3.28 6.80
C TRP A 62 0.80 -3.48 8.09
N THR A 63 0.03 -2.47 8.51
CA THR A 63 -0.86 -2.59 9.67
C THR A 63 -1.99 -3.59 9.39
N GLY A 64 -2.59 -3.52 8.21
CA GLY A 64 -3.58 -4.49 7.73
C GLY A 64 -3.04 -5.92 7.72
N LEU A 65 -1.84 -6.13 7.16
CA LEU A 65 -1.18 -7.43 7.13
C LEU A 65 -0.89 -7.96 8.54
N ARG A 66 -0.36 -7.12 9.45
CA ARG A 66 -0.11 -7.53 10.84
C ARG A 66 -1.38 -7.95 11.57
N ASN A 67 -2.49 -7.25 11.34
CA ASN A 67 -3.78 -7.59 11.91
C ASN A 67 -4.32 -8.89 11.31
N PHE A 68 -4.23 -9.07 10.00
CA PHE A 68 -4.60 -10.31 9.31
C PHE A 68 -3.79 -11.51 9.79
N LEU A 69 -2.49 -11.34 10.03
CA LEU A 69 -1.60 -12.40 10.51
C LEU A 69 -1.76 -12.71 12.02
N ARG A 70 -2.45 -11.85 12.77
CA ARG A 70 -2.57 -11.98 14.23
C ARG A 70 -3.19 -13.31 14.70
N PRO A 71 -4.25 -13.84 14.08
CA PRO A 71 -4.82 -15.15 14.43
C PRO A 71 -3.87 -16.31 14.12
N PHE A 72 -2.94 -16.14 13.18
CA PHE A 72 -1.99 -17.17 12.76
C PHE A 72 -0.68 -17.17 13.57
N ARG A 73 -0.61 -16.42 14.68
CA ARG A 73 0.57 -16.45 15.56
C ARG A 73 0.71 -17.84 16.18
N GLY A 74 1.87 -18.47 15.97
CA GLY A 74 2.17 -19.81 16.47
C GLY A 74 1.99 -20.95 15.45
N VAL A 75 1.46 -20.66 14.26
CA VAL A 75 1.44 -21.65 13.16
C VAL A 75 2.82 -21.78 12.52
N ASN A 76 3.05 -22.90 11.81
CA ASN A 76 4.30 -23.14 11.09
C ASN A 76 4.56 -22.04 10.05
N LYS A 77 5.72 -21.38 10.16
CA LYS A 77 6.10 -20.25 9.31
C LYS A 77 6.56 -20.64 7.89
N VAL A 78 6.73 -21.94 7.59
CA VAL A 78 7.03 -22.43 6.23
C VAL A 78 5.98 -21.96 5.23
N TYR A 79 4.73 -21.77 5.67
CA TYR A 79 3.63 -21.31 4.83
C TYR A 79 3.35 -19.80 4.94
N LEU A 80 4.24 -19.01 5.56
CA LEU A 80 4.03 -17.56 5.74
C LEU A 80 3.73 -16.84 4.43
N GLN A 81 4.42 -17.22 3.35
CA GLN A 81 4.19 -16.69 2.01
C GLN A 81 2.74 -16.87 1.52
N GLN A 82 2.08 -17.99 1.86
CA GLN A 82 0.70 -18.26 1.46
C GLN A 82 -0.27 -17.36 2.22
N TYR A 83 -0.04 -17.13 3.52
CA TYR A 83 -0.87 -16.19 4.29
C TYR A 83 -0.72 -14.74 3.77
N VAL A 84 0.50 -14.34 3.38
CA VAL A 84 0.73 -13.03 2.77
C VAL A 84 0.02 -12.92 1.42
N ALA A 85 0.06 -13.95 0.58
CA ALA A 85 -0.65 -13.98 -0.70
C ALA A 85 -2.17 -13.87 -0.52
N MET A 86 -2.74 -14.56 0.48
CA MET A 86 -4.17 -14.44 0.82
C MET A 86 -4.53 -13.02 1.28
N HIS A 87 -3.66 -12.38 2.06
CA HIS A 87 -3.87 -10.99 2.46
C HIS A 87 -3.82 -10.02 1.27
N GLU A 88 -2.82 -10.15 0.41
CA GLU A 88 -2.67 -9.34 -0.80
C GLU A 88 -3.90 -9.47 -1.71
N TRP A 89 -4.33 -10.71 -1.97
CA TRP A 89 -5.54 -10.99 -2.72
C TRP A 89 -6.76 -10.30 -2.10
N ALA A 90 -7.01 -10.50 -0.80
CA ALA A 90 -8.15 -9.91 -0.10
C ALA A 90 -8.10 -8.37 -0.09
N HIS A 91 -6.93 -7.77 0.10
CA HIS A 91 -6.73 -6.31 0.10
C HIS A 91 -6.99 -5.68 -1.29
N ASN A 92 -6.72 -6.44 -2.36
CA ASN A 92 -6.89 -5.98 -3.72
C ASN A 92 -8.31 -6.18 -4.27
N LEU A 93 -9.18 -6.92 -3.58
CA LEU A 93 -10.60 -6.96 -3.88
C LEU A 93 -11.24 -5.59 -3.60
N LYS A 94 -11.39 -4.76 -4.64
CA LYS A 94 -11.99 -3.41 -4.54
C LYS A 94 -13.52 -3.41 -4.70
N LYS A 95 -14.10 -4.53 -5.09
CA LYS A 95 -15.53 -4.71 -5.28
C LYS A 95 -15.95 -6.05 -4.70
N MET A 96 -17.02 -6.03 -3.91
CA MET A 96 -17.71 -7.23 -3.46
C MET A 96 -18.96 -7.40 -4.30
N THR A 97 -19.04 -8.47 -5.08
CA THR A 97 -20.22 -8.79 -5.88
C THR A 97 -21.08 -9.82 -5.15
N LEU A 98 -22.36 -9.88 -5.48
CA LEU A 98 -23.27 -10.91 -4.96
C LEU A 98 -22.79 -12.32 -5.35
N GLU A 99 -22.23 -12.44 -6.55
CA GLU A 99 -21.62 -13.68 -7.07
C GLU A 99 -20.42 -14.12 -6.25
N PHE A 100 -19.52 -13.19 -5.90
CA PHE A 100 -18.38 -13.47 -5.02
C PHE A 100 -18.83 -13.97 -3.65
N LEU A 101 -19.83 -13.33 -3.05
CA LEU A 101 -20.40 -13.75 -1.76
C LEU A 101 -21.01 -15.14 -1.85
N ARG A 102 -21.72 -15.45 -2.95
CA ARG A 102 -22.29 -16.78 -3.18
C ARG A 102 -21.21 -17.85 -3.22
N ILE A 103 -20.13 -17.63 -3.98
CA ILE A 103 -18.97 -18.55 -4.04
C ILE A 103 -18.35 -18.74 -2.65
N LEU A 104 -18.11 -17.65 -1.92
CA LEU A 104 -17.54 -17.70 -0.58
C LEU A 104 -18.41 -18.48 0.42
N CYS A 105 -19.73 -18.35 0.31
CA CYS A 105 -20.72 -19.07 1.13
C CYS A 105 -21.01 -20.49 0.64
N GLY A 106 -20.31 -20.98 -0.40
CA GLY A 106 -20.52 -22.31 -0.96
C GLY A 106 -21.80 -22.46 -1.80
N VAL A 107 -22.45 -21.35 -2.15
CA VAL A 107 -23.61 -21.33 -3.06
C VAL A 107 -23.07 -21.36 -4.50
N THR A 108 -23.02 -22.55 -5.07
CA THR A 108 -22.46 -22.81 -6.42
C THR A 108 -23.53 -22.95 -7.50
N GLN A 109 -24.81 -22.88 -7.13
CA GLN A 109 -25.93 -22.93 -8.06
C GLN A 109 -26.33 -21.50 -8.42
N PHE A 110 -26.07 -21.12 -9.67
CA PHE A 110 -26.56 -19.87 -10.25
C PHE A 110 -27.90 -20.18 -10.93
N GLU A 111 -29.00 -19.64 -10.40
CA GLU A 111 -30.25 -19.60 -11.17
C GLU A 111 -30.02 -18.69 -12.39
N THR A 112 -30.18 -19.27 -13.58
CA THR A 112 -30.12 -18.60 -14.90
C THR A 112 -31.31 -17.68 -15.13
#